data_AF-A0A2V9V270-F1
#
_entry.id   AF-A0A2V9V270-F1
#
_cell.length_a   1.000
_cell.length_b   1.000
_cell.length_c   1.000
_cell.angle_alpha   90.00
_cell.angle_beta   90.00
_cell.angle_gamma   90.00
#
_symmetry.space_group_name_H-M   'P 1'
#
loop_
_entity.id
_entity.type
_entity.pdbx_description
1 polymer ?
#
loop_
_entity_poly.entity_id
_entity_poly.type
_entity_poly.pdbx_seq_one_letter_code
_entity_poly.pdbx_strand_id
1 'polypeptide(L)'
;MSGTLHLAQALSNRRRRGRKKDFRDAERLVKRLVSQELTLSFVPDGEHRLWRTLTRTRYQRTRDKVRLQNQLEALLEEAHINLSSLVSDLLGASARRRCMR
;
A
#
# COMPACT_ATOMS: atom_id res chain seq x y z
N MET A 1 -16.79 4.88 -16.19
CA MET A 1 -17.47 4.00 -15.21
C MET A 1 -16.57 2.82 -14.93
N SER A 2 -16.16 2.60 -13.67
CA SER A 2 -15.36 1.41 -13.33
C SER A 2 -16.28 0.20 -13.41
N GLY A 3 -15.94 -0.77 -14.26
CA GLY A 3 -16.70 -2.02 -14.37
C GLY A 3 -16.70 -2.83 -13.06
N THR A 4 -17.65 -3.76 -12.94
CA THR A 4 -17.75 -4.70 -11.83
C THR A 4 -16.48 -5.53 -11.69
N LEU A 5 -15.87 -5.52 -10.50
CA LEU A 5 -14.65 -6.28 -10.21
C LEU A 5 -15.01 -7.67 -9.68
N HIS A 6 -14.67 -8.72 -10.42
CA HIS A 6 -14.82 -10.10 -9.99
C HIS A 6 -13.50 -10.65 -9.45
N LEU A 7 -13.52 -11.29 -8.27
CA LEU A 7 -12.36 -11.99 -7.72
C LEU A 7 -12.63 -13.49 -7.66
N ALA A 8 -11.99 -14.24 -8.55
CA ALA A 8 -12.13 -15.70 -8.60
C ALA A 8 -11.25 -16.38 -7.54
N GLN A 9 -11.80 -17.40 -6.88
CA GLN A 9 -11.07 -18.18 -5.89
C GLN A 9 -9.90 -18.94 -6.53
N ALA A 10 -8.74 -18.91 -5.87
CA ALA A 10 -7.49 -19.45 -6.43
C ALA A 10 -7.56 -20.96 -6.77
N LEU A 11 -8.24 -21.75 -5.94
CA LEU A 11 -8.40 -23.20 -6.16
C LEU A 11 -9.24 -23.51 -7.39
N SER A 12 -10.38 -22.83 -7.56
CA SER A 12 -11.25 -22.96 -8.73
C SER A 12 -10.54 -22.48 -10.02
N ASN A 13 -9.66 -21.48 -9.91
CA ASN A 13 -8.95 -20.90 -11.05
C ASN A 13 -7.59 -21.54 -11.39
N ARG A 14 -7.29 -22.75 -10.91
CA ARG A 14 -5.97 -23.37 -11.09
C ARG A 14 -5.67 -23.65 -12.58
N ARG A 15 -4.59 -23.06 -13.10
CA ARG A 15 -4.07 -23.31 -14.46
C ARG A 15 -3.18 -24.57 -14.49
N ARG A 16 -3.17 -25.27 -15.63
CA ARG A 16 -2.16 -26.29 -15.95
C ARG A 16 -0.76 -25.68 -15.91
N ARG A 17 0.24 -26.46 -15.47
CA ARG A 17 1.64 -25.99 -15.36
C ARG A 17 2.11 -25.31 -16.65
N GLY A 18 2.80 -24.18 -16.51
CA GLY A 18 3.34 -23.41 -17.63
C GLY A 18 3.48 -21.92 -17.31
N ARG A 19 4.15 -21.19 -18.20
CA ARG A 19 4.34 -19.74 -18.08
C ARG A 19 3.02 -19.02 -18.38
N LYS A 20 2.75 -17.95 -17.63
CA LYS A 20 1.62 -17.04 -17.85
C LYS A 20 1.69 -16.47 -19.28
N LYS A 21 0.57 -16.47 -19.99
CA LYS A 21 0.39 -15.86 -21.31
C LYS A 21 -0.85 -14.98 -21.24
N ASP A 22 -0.67 -13.69 -20.94
CA ASP A 22 -1.74 -12.78 -20.50
C ASP A 22 -3.01 -12.83 -21.36
N PHE A 23 -2.89 -12.73 -22.70
CA PHE A 23 -4.04 -12.79 -23.60
C PHE A 23 -4.78 -14.14 -23.55
N ARG A 24 -4.06 -15.26 -23.67
CA ARG A 24 -4.67 -16.61 -23.64
C ARG A 24 -5.22 -16.96 -22.25
N ASP A 25 -4.58 -16.45 -21.20
CA ASP A 25 -5.08 -16.54 -19.82
C ASP A 25 -6.38 -15.78 -19.66
N ALA A 26 -6.44 -14.53 -20.13
CA ALA A 26 -7.64 -13.70 -20.06
C ALA A 26 -8.82 -14.33 -20.83
N GLU A 27 -8.59 -14.77 -22.07
CA GLU A 27 -9.63 -15.45 -22.87
C GLU A 27 -10.21 -16.67 -22.14
N ARG A 28 -9.34 -17.51 -21.55
CA ARG A 28 -9.78 -18.66 -20.77
C ARG A 28 -10.59 -18.25 -19.54
N LEU A 29 -10.18 -17.20 -18.83
CA LEU A 29 -10.92 -16.70 -17.66
C LEU A 29 -12.31 -16.22 -18.03
N VAL A 30 -12.43 -15.46 -19.14
CA VAL A 30 -13.73 -14.97 -19.62
C VAL A 30 -14.64 -16.14 -19.99
N LYS A 31 -14.13 -17.13 -20.74
CA LYS A 31 -14.91 -18.33 -21.10
C LYS A 31 -15.47 -19.05 -19.86
N ARG A 32 -14.63 -19.24 -18.82
CA ARG A 32 -15.03 -19.91 -17.57
C ARG A 32 -15.97 -19.07 -16.70
N LEU A 33 -15.86 -17.75 -16.78
CA LEU A 33 -16.78 -16.83 -16.10
C LEU A 33 -18.18 -16.91 -16.73
N VAL A 34 -18.25 -16.91 -18.07
CA VAL A 34 -19.52 -17.01 -18.81
C VAL A 34 -20.18 -18.38 -18.60
N SER A 35 -19.40 -19.46 -18.54
CA SER A 35 -19.92 -20.81 -18.24
C SER A 35 -20.23 -21.06 -16.75
N GLN A 36 -20.06 -20.07 -15.87
CA GLN A 36 -20.30 -20.16 -14.43
C GLN A 36 -19.47 -21.24 -13.70
N GLU A 37 -18.33 -21.65 -14.27
CA GLU A 37 -17.42 -22.63 -13.66
C GLU A 37 -16.54 -22.04 -12.54
N LEU A 38 -16.47 -20.71 -12.44
CA LEU A 38 -15.64 -20.01 -11.47
C LEU A 38 -16.39 -19.75 -10.17
N THR A 39 -15.82 -20.24 -9.07
CA THR A 39 -16.24 -19.83 -7.74
C THR A 39 -15.72 -18.42 -7.49
N LEU A 40 -16.62 -17.45 -7.46
CA LEU A 40 -16.29 -16.06 -7.14
C LEU A 40 -16.31 -15.84 -5.63
N SER A 41 -15.37 -15.05 -5.16
CA SER A 41 -15.30 -14.58 -3.78
C SER A 41 -15.86 -13.17 -3.67
N PHE A 42 -16.31 -12.83 -2.46
CA PHE A 42 -16.88 -11.52 -2.18
C PHE A 42 -15.84 -10.40 -2.37
N VAL A 43 -16.23 -9.38 -3.14
CA VAL A 43 -15.48 -8.14 -3.30
C VAL A 43 -16.39 -6.99 -2.83
N PRO A 44 -16.01 -6.23 -1.79
CA PRO A 44 -16.80 -5.11 -1.32
C PRO A 44 -16.82 -3.99 -2.37
N ASP A 45 -17.85 -3.14 -2.36
CA ASP A 45 -18.04 -2.08 -3.36
C ASP A 45 -16.83 -1.13 -3.52
N GLY A 46 -16.80 -0.44 -4.67
CA GLY A 46 -15.70 0.46 -5.03
C GLY A 46 -15.40 1.51 -3.97
N GLU A 47 -16.45 2.11 -3.39
CA GLU A 47 -16.34 3.12 -2.34
C GLU A 47 -15.69 2.54 -1.07
N HIS A 48 -16.16 1.39 -0.59
CA HIS A 48 -15.59 0.72 0.57
C HIS A 48 -14.10 0.39 0.38
N ARG A 49 -13.70 -0.03 -0.82
CA ARG A 49 -12.28 -0.27 -1.12
C ARG A 49 -11.47 1.02 -1.10
N LEU A 50 -12.02 2.12 -1.62
CA LEU A 50 -11.37 3.42 -1.61
C LEU A 50 -11.11 3.88 -0.17
N TRP A 51 -12.12 3.81 0.70
CA TRP A 51 -11.99 4.14 2.12
C TRP A 51 -10.88 3.32 2.79
N ARG A 52 -10.83 2.00 2.53
CA ARG A 52 -9.77 1.14 3.09
C ARG A 52 -8.39 1.53 2.58
N THR A 53 -8.26 1.89 1.31
CA THR A 53 -7.00 2.36 0.73
C THR A 53 -6.55 3.65 1.41
N LEU A 54 -7.44 4.64 1.54
CA LEU A 54 -7.14 5.91 2.21
C LEU A 54 -6.69 5.71 3.66
N THR A 55 -7.42 4.89 4.44
CA THR A 55 -7.07 4.61 5.84
C THR A 55 -5.72 3.90 5.96
N ARG A 56 -5.45 2.91 5.10
CA ARG A 56 -4.14 2.23 5.06
C ARG A 56 -3.01 3.18 4.69
N THR A 57 -3.20 4.02 3.68
CA THR A 57 -2.21 5.02 3.26
C THR A 57 -1.93 6.01 4.38
N ARG A 58 -2.96 6.50 5.07
CA ARG A 58 -2.80 7.40 6.23
C ARG A 58 -1.97 6.73 7.32
N TYR A 59 -2.30 5.49 7.66
CA TYR A 59 -1.58 4.74 8.70
C TYR A 59 -0.11 4.49 8.34
N GLN A 60 0.14 4.12 7.08
CA GLN A 60 1.49 3.91 6.56
C GLN A 60 2.33 5.18 6.67
N ARG A 61 1.77 6.33 6.26
CA ARG A 61 2.45 7.64 6.38
C ARG A 61 2.78 8.01 7.82
N THR A 62 1.88 7.75 8.77
CA THR A 62 2.14 8.00 10.19
C THR A 62 3.31 7.14 10.70
N ARG A 63 3.35 5.85 10.33
CA ARG A 63 4.47 4.97 10.68
C ARG A 63 5.78 5.41 10.05
N ASP A 64 5.75 5.81 8.78
CA ASP A 64 6.93 6.28 8.08
C ASP A 64 7.46 7.59 8.68
N LYS A 65 6.59 8.49 9.14
CA LYS A 65 6.99 9.70 9.89
C LYS A 65 7.81 9.33 11.12
N VAL A 66 7.31 8.42 11.96
CA VAL A 66 8.02 7.98 13.18
C VAL A 66 9.36 7.30 12.83
N ARG A 67 9.37 6.44 11.80
CA ARG A 67 10.62 5.80 11.35
C ARG A 67 11.67 6.85 10.95
N LEU A 68 11.26 7.85 10.16
CA LEU A 68 12.16 8.91 9.71
C LEU A 68 12.66 9.77 10.89
N GLN A 69 11.81 10.02 11.89
CA GLN A 69 12.22 10.71 13.12
C GLN A 69 13.32 9.92 13.85
N ASN A 70 13.10 8.63 14.09
CA ASN A 70 14.09 7.79 14.78
C ASN A 70 15.40 7.66 14.00
N GLN A 71 15.34 7.57 12.66
CA GLN A 71 16.54 7.55 11.82
C GLN A 71 17.32 8.86 11.90
N LEU A 72 16.62 9.99 11.92
CA LEU A 72 17.23 11.29 12.04
C LEU A 72 17.87 11.47 13.43
N GLU A 73 17.18 11.05 14.50
CA GLU A 73 17.73 11.03 15.86
C GLU A 73 19.03 10.21 15.93
N ALA A 74 19.04 8.99 15.40
CA ALA A 74 20.24 8.15 15.37
C ALA A 74 21.42 8.81 14.63
N LEU A 75 21.19 9.41 13.46
CA LEU A 75 22.23 10.12 12.70
C LEU A 75 22.80 11.33 13.46
N LEU A 76 21.97 12.01 14.25
CA LEU A 76 22.38 13.20 15.00
C LEU A 76 23.16 12.83 16.27
N GLU A 77 22.80 11.70 16.90
CA GLU A 77 23.58 11.10 18.00
C GLU A 77 24.98 10.71 17.51
N GLU A 78 25.09 10.07 16.33
CA GLU A 78 26.37 9.76 15.69
C GLU A 78 27.21 11.02 15.40
N ALA A 79 26.57 12.13 15.06
CA ALA A 79 27.24 13.41 14.82
C ALA A 79 27.61 14.17 16.11
N HIS A 80 27.33 13.62 17.30
CA HIS A 80 27.50 14.27 18.62
C HIS A 80 26.76 15.61 18.79
N ILE A 81 25.67 15.82 18.04
CA ILE A 81 24.84 17.01 18.14
C ILE A 81 23.69 16.72 19.10
N ASN A 82 23.85 17.09 20.38
CA ASN A 82 22.82 16.90 21.41
C ASN A 82 21.62 17.84 21.18
N LEU A 83 20.58 17.33 20.51
CA LEU A 83 19.34 18.06 20.18
C LEU A 83 18.28 18.04 21.28
N SER A 84 18.55 17.36 22.40
CA SER A 84 17.65 17.26 23.57
C SER A 84 17.22 18.63 24.13
N SER A 85 17.98 19.70 23.86
CA SER A 85 17.68 21.07 24.29
C SER A 85 17.03 21.95 23.21
N LEU A 86 16.99 21.52 21.95
CA LEU A 86 16.78 22.45 20.83
C LEU A 86 15.48 22.25 20.06
N VAL A 87 14.87 21.05 20.09
CA VAL A 87 13.70 20.79 19.24
C VAL A 87 12.72 19.78 19.86
N SER A 88 11.59 20.27 20.39
CA SER A 88 10.47 19.42 20.83
C SER A 88 9.71 18.73 19.68
N ASP A 89 9.96 19.10 18.43
CA ASP A 89 9.43 18.45 17.21
C ASP A 89 10.42 18.59 16.04
N LEU A 90 11.28 17.58 15.83
CA LEU A 90 12.37 17.56 14.83
C LEU A 90 11.90 17.84 13.38
N LEU A 91 10.60 17.63 13.09
CA LEU A 91 9.98 17.91 11.79
C LEU A 91 9.03 19.12 11.82
N GLY A 92 8.94 19.80 12.98
CA GLY A 92 8.09 20.96 13.22
C GLY A 92 8.55 22.20 12.45
N ALA A 93 7.65 23.20 12.35
CA ALA A 93 7.91 24.45 11.64
C ALA A 93 9.07 25.28 12.23
N SER A 94 9.46 25.01 13.48
CA SER A 94 10.60 25.62 14.16
C SER A 94 11.94 25.03 13.72
N ALA A 95 12.03 23.70 13.56
CA ALA A 95 13.25 23.00 13.14
C ALA A 95 13.63 23.35 11.68
N ARG A 96 12.65 23.32 10.77
CA ARG A 96 12.84 23.67 9.36
C ARG A 96 13.32 25.11 9.16
N ARG A 97 12.84 26.06 9.98
CA ARG A 97 13.27 27.46 9.92
C ARG A 97 14.71 27.66 10.39
N ARG A 98 15.25 26.77 11.22
CA ARG A 98 16.60 26.91 11.80
C ARG A 98 17.69 26.25 10.95
N CYS A 99 17.37 25.16 10.23
CA CYS A 99 18.32 24.47 9.32
C CYS A 99 18.44 25.10 7.92
N MET A 100 17.56 26.02 7.53
CA MET A 100 17.61 26.69 6.22
C MET A 100 18.24 28.08 6.29
N ARG A 101 19.19 28.30 7.21
CA ARG A 101 19.88 29.58 7.38
C ARG A 101 21.38 29.38 7.37
#